data_AF-A0A930FEI7-F1
#
_entry.id   AF-A0A930FEI7-F1
#
_cell.length_a   1.000
_cell.length_b   1.000
_cell.length_c   1.000
_cell.angle_alpha   90.00
_cell.angle_beta   90.00
_cell.angle_gamma   90.00
#
_symmetry.space_group_name_H-M   'P 1'
#
loop_
_entity.id
_entity.type
_entity.pdbx_description
1 polymer ?
#
loop_
_entity_poly.entity_id
_entity_poly.type
_entity_poly.pdbx_seq_one_letter_code
_entity_poly.pdbx_strand_id
1 'polypeptide(L)'
;MENIMNDIQSKILCNLKENELLSQRQLAKNIGVSLGIINREYNGLISSGLITEGGKLTKEALKNIKNNQPKQAIILAAGYGQRMVPINMDKPKGLLTVYGETLIERLIRQLHEVGITKIYVVVGYMKEAYEFLIDQYDVELVINREYATKNNLHSLAKVSNHLDCSYIVPCDIWSRSNPFSMYECNSWYMMSDLSNSTLELRVNKQFHIILKDKRNEGNCSIGISYINHSDAKWLKERLVSMAEKTRYDNSFWEDCLFEGEGYRIGAKLVRHEDVHEINTYEDLRDIDEESENLKSDTIAVIANALHVS
;
A
#
# COMPACT_ATOMS: atom_id res chain seq x y z
N MET A 1 18.46 -15.40 -19.93
CA MET A 1 18.17 -14.34 -18.95
C MET A 1 16.79 -13.81 -19.29
N GLU A 2 15.77 -14.09 -18.48
CA GLU A 2 14.51 -13.35 -18.59
C GLU A 2 14.83 -11.88 -18.44
N ASN A 3 14.46 -11.08 -19.44
CA ASN A 3 14.69 -9.65 -19.38
C ASN A 3 13.67 -9.10 -18.38
N ILE A 4 14.12 -8.83 -17.15
CA ILE A 4 13.26 -8.32 -16.08
C ILE A 4 12.75 -6.93 -16.51
N MET A 5 11.44 -6.79 -16.62
CA MET A 5 10.77 -5.55 -16.97
C MET A 5 11.00 -4.51 -15.88
N ASN A 6 11.51 -3.33 -16.23
CA ASN A 6 11.72 -2.27 -15.24
C ASN A 6 10.42 -1.55 -14.88
N ASP A 7 10.42 -0.77 -13.79
CA ASP A 7 9.22 -0.13 -13.27
C ASP A 7 8.58 0.87 -14.23
N ILE A 8 9.37 1.56 -15.05
CA ILE A 8 8.83 2.52 -16.03
C ILE A 8 8.15 1.76 -17.17
N GLN A 9 8.76 0.68 -17.65
CA GLN A 9 8.18 -0.21 -18.66
C GLN A 9 6.86 -0.83 -18.16
N SER A 10 6.85 -1.33 -16.93
CA SER A 10 5.67 -1.83 -16.24
C SER A 10 4.54 -0.79 -16.20
N LYS A 11 4.85 0.45 -15.79
CA LYS A 11 3.88 1.57 -15.76
C LYS A 11 3.37 1.94 -17.15
N ILE A 12 4.22 1.88 -18.20
CA ILE A 12 3.79 2.10 -19.60
C ILE A 12 2.76 1.05 -20.02
N LEU A 13 3.02 -0.23 -19.76
CA LEU A 13 2.11 -1.31 -20.14
C LEU A 13 0.76 -1.19 -19.42
N CYS A 14 0.76 -0.87 -18.12
CA CYS A 14 -0.47 -0.68 -17.35
C CYS A 14 -1.29 0.52 -17.89
N ASN A 15 -0.64 1.65 -18.16
CA ASN A 15 -1.31 2.83 -18.74
C ASN A 15 -1.92 2.52 -20.11
N LEU A 16 -1.19 1.83 -20.99
CA LEU A 16 -1.72 1.43 -22.31
C LEU A 16 -2.85 0.40 -22.20
N LYS A 17 -2.87 -0.43 -21.16
CA LYS A 17 -3.94 -1.39 -20.91
C LYS A 17 -5.23 -0.71 -20.44
N GLU A 18 -5.11 0.39 -19.71
CA GLU A 18 -6.23 1.25 -19.33
C GLU A 18 -6.72 2.10 -20.51
N ASN A 19 -5.81 2.64 -21.32
CA ASN A 19 -6.13 3.42 -22.50
C ASN A 19 -5.10 3.19 -23.64
N GLU A 20 -5.51 2.44 -24.66
CA GLU A 20 -4.65 2.06 -25.78
C GLU A 20 -4.25 3.24 -26.70
N LEU A 21 -4.86 4.42 -26.52
CA LEU A 21 -4.65 5.60 -27.38
C LEU A 21 -3.68 6.64 -26.78
N LEU A 22 -2.99 6.31 -25.69
CA LEU A 22 -2.07 7.24 -25.04
C LEU A 22 -0.82 7.50 -25.89
N SER A 23 -0.56 8.77 -26.17
CA SER A 23 0.72 9.22 -26.72
C SER A 23 1.84 9.11 -25.68
N GLN A 24 3.10 9.00 -26.14
CA GLN A 24 4.27 9.01 -25.24
C GLN A 24 4.36 10.27 -24.36
N ARG A 25 3.81 11.40 -24.81
CA ARG A 25 3.73 12.63 -24.03
C ARG A 25 2.71 12.54 -22.89
N GLN A 26 1.57 11.89 -23.14
CA GLN A 26 0.60 11.59 -22.10
C GLN A 26 1.14 10.56 -21.11
N LEU A 27 1.81 9.50 -21.60
CA LEU A 27 2.50 8.53 -20.74
C LEU A 27 3.55 9.22 -19.83
N ALA A 28 4.34 10.15 -20.37
CA ALA A 28 5.31 10.92 -19.59
C ALA A 28 4.64 11.72 -18.46
N LYS A 29 3.50 12.36 -18.75
CA LYS A 29 2.71 13.11 -17.77
C LYS A 29 2.11 12.19 -16.70
N ASN A 30 1.48 11.09 -17.11
CA ASN A 30 0.82 10.15 -16.19
C ASN A 30 1.81 9.46 -15.25
N ILE A 31 2.98 9.09 -15.77
CA ILE A 31 4.02 8.37 -15.01
C ILE A 31 4.88 9.35 -14.19
N GLY A 32 4.96 10.62 -14.58
CA GLY A 32 5.77 11.63 -13.88
C GLY A 32 7.26 11.57 -14.23
N VAL A 33 7.61 11.20 -15.47
CA VAL A 33 9.00 11.14 -15.96
C VAL A 33 9.17 11.94 -17.25
N SER A 34 10.42 12.19 -17.67
CA SER A 34 10.68 12.96 -18.89
C SER A 34 10.27 12.19 -20.16
N LEU A 35 9.88 12.92 -21.21
CA LEU A 35 9.55 12.33 -22.51
C LEU A 35 10.72 11.50 -23.09
N GLY A 36 11.96 11.94 -22.88
CA GLY A 36 13.15 11.20 -23.32
C GLY A 36 13.28 9.84 -22.64
N ILE A 37 12.96 9.74 -21.34
CA ILE A 37 12.92 8.46 -20.62
C ILE A 37 11.80 7.58 -21.18
N ILE A 38 10.59 8.11 -21.36
CA ILE A 38 9.49 7.34 -21.97
C ILE A 38 9.88 6.80 -23.34
N ASN A 39 10.41 7.64 -24.23
CA ASN A 39 10.77 7.20 -25.58
C ASN A 39 11.80 6.06 -25.54
N ARG A 40 12.79 6.14 -24.64
CA ARG A 40 13.78 5.07 -24.46
C ARG A 40 13.12 3.77 -24.00
N GLU A 41 12.32 3.81 -22.93
CA GLU A 41 11.69 2.62 -22.37
C GLU A 41 10.63 2.02 -23.31
N TYR A 42 9.87 2.87 -23.99
CA TYR A 42 8.87 2.50 -25.00
C TYR A 42 9.52 1.77 -26.18
N ASN A 43 10.65 2.27 -26.69
CA ASN A 43 11.40 1.57 -27.73
C ASN A 43 11.98 0.24 -27.23
N GLY A 44 12.39 0.17 -25.96
CA GLY A 44 12.78 -1.09 -25.33
C GLY A 44 11.63 -2.12 -25.26
N LEU A 45 10.40 -1.66 -25.03
CA LEU A 45 9.19 -2.50 -25.09
C LEU A 45 8.86 -2.97 -26.51
N ILE A 46 9.15 -2.16 -27.54
CA ILE A 46 9.04 -2.59 -28.94
C ILE A 46 10.09 -3.65 -29.25
N SER A 47 11.36 -3.41 -28.90
CA SER A 47 12.45 -4.36 -29.15
C SER A 47 12.29 -5.70 -28.42
N SER A 48 11.61 -5.69 -27.27
CA SER A 48 11.28 -6.92 -26.53
C SER A 48 9.98 -7.59 -26.98
N GLY A 49 9.28 -7.05 -27.98
CA GLY A 49 8.05 -7.65 -28.52
C GLY A 49 6.81 -7.49 -27.65
N LEU A 50 6.84 -6.60 -26.65
CA LEU A 50 5.70 -6.32 -25.77
C LEU A 50 4.78 -5.24 -26.36
N ILE A 51 5.31 -4.36 -27.19
CA ILE A 51 4.57 -3.34 -27.92
C ILE A 51 4.86 -3.48 -29.43
N THR A 52 3.85 -3.34 -30.27
CA THR A 52 4.00 -3.28 -31.73
C THR A 52 4.54 -1.91 -32.17
N GLU A 53 5.13 -1.80 -33.37
CA GLU A 53 5.55 -0.48 -33.91
C GLU A 53 4.39 0.53 -34.01
N GLY A 54 3.15 0.04 -34.18
CA GLY A 54 1.94 0.86 -34.17
C GLY A 54 1.40 1.20 -32.77
N GLY A 55 2.16 0.88 -31.71
CA GLY A 55 1.88 1.25 -30.33
C GLY A 55 0.86 0.39 -29.59
N LYS A 56 0.38 -0.70 -30.19
CA LYS A 56 -0.54 -1.66 -29.56
C LYS A 56 0.20 -2.68 -28.69
N LEU A 57 -0.41 -3.07 -27.58
CA LEU A 57 0.05 -4.18 -26.74
C LEU A 57 0.00 -5.50 -27.51
N THR A 58 1.05 -6.31 -27.43
CA THR A 58 1.09 -7.64 -28.06
C THR A 58 0.36 -8.68 -27.19
N LYS A 59 0.11 -9.86 -27.76
CA LYS A 59 -0.45 -10.99 -27.00
C LYS A 59 0.44 -11.38 -25.81
N GLU A 60 1.76 -11.22 -25.95
CA GLU A 60 2.72 -11.50 -24.88
C GLU A 60 2.59 -10.48 -23.74
N ALA A 61 2.49 -9.18 -24.07
CA ALA A 61 2.25 -8.15 -23.06
C ALA A 61 0.91 -8.35 -22.33
N LEU A 62 -0.16 -8.66 -23.07
CA LEU A 62 -1.47 -8.96 -22.45
C LEU A 62 -1.42 -10.19 -21.54
N LYS A 63 -0.65 -11.22 -21.92
CA LYS A 63 -0.42 -12.40 -21.06
C LYS A 63 0.36 -12.03 -19.80
N ASN A 64 1.41 -11.20 -19.93
CA ASN A 64 2.20 -10.75 -18.79
C ASN A 64 1.35 -9.94 -17.80
N ILE A 65 0.59 -8.96 -18.28
CA ILE A 65 -0.35 -8.17 -17.47
C ILE A 65 -1.36 -9.10 -16.79
N LYS A 66 -1.96 -10.05 -17.53
CA LYS A 66 -2.95 -10.97 -16.97
C LYS A 66 -2.37 -11.87 -15.88
N ASN A 67 -1.13 -12.34 -16.05
CA ASN A 67 -0.47 -13.19 -15.06
C ASN A 67 -0.20 -12.44 -13.74
N ASN A 68 0.03 -11.14 -13.83
CA ASN A 68 0.27 -10.25 -12.69
C ASN A 68 -0.96 -9.41 -12.33
N GLN A 69 -2.15 -9.75 -12.84
CA GLN A 69 -3.36 -8.99 -12.53
C GLN A 69 -3.70 -9.15 -11.04
N PRO A 70 -4.01 -8.06 -10.30
CA PRO A 70 -4.44 -8.17 -8.91
C PRO A 70 -5.65 -9.10 -8.75
N LYS A 71 -5.58 -10.02 -7.79
CA LYS A 71 -6.62 -11.05 -7.53
C LYS A 71 -7.25 -10.95 -6.16
N GLN A 72 -6.50 -10.42 -5.19
CA GLN A 72 -6.90 -10.40 -3.78
C GLN A 72 -6.23 -9.25 -3.04
N ALA A 73 -6.69 -9.00 -1.82
CA ALA A 73 -6.09 -8.02 -0.93
C ALA A 73 -5.98 -8.56 0.49
N ILE A 74 -5.00 -8.06 1.22
CA ILE A 74 -4.77 -8.30 2.63
C ILE A 74 -4.82 -6.94 3.32
N ILE A 75 -5.74 -6.78 4.25
CA ILE A 75 -5.83 -5.59 5.11
C ILE A 75 -5.28 -5.95 6.49
N LEU A 76 -4.25 -5.22 6.94
CA LEU A 76 -3.64 -5.40 8.26
C LEU A 76 -4.36 -4.49 9.28
N ALA A 77 -5.13 -5.09 10.19
CA ALA A 77 -5.98 -4.41 11.16
C ALA A 77 -5.82 -4.92 12.61
N ALA A 78 -4.75 -5.67 12.89
CA ALA A 78 -4.57 -6.34 14.19
C ALA A 78 -4.01 -5.44 15.30
N GLY A 79 -3.41 -4.31 14.93
CA GLY A 79 -2.67 -3.44 15.86
C GLY A 79 -3.57 -2.68 16.83
N TYR A 80 -3.02 -2.40 18.03
CA TYR A 80 -3.72 -1.65 19.08
C TYR A 80 -3.91 -0.17 18.71
N GLY A 81 -2.91 0.46 18.08
CA GLY A 81 -2.97 1.88 17.72
C GLY A 81 -2.72 2.85 18.87
N GLN A 82 -1.77 2.56 19.78
CA GLN A 82 -1.57 3.29 21.05
C GLN A 82 -1.45 4.82 20.93
N ARG A 83 -0.96 5.31 19.79
CA ARG A 83 -0.81 6.74 19.49
C ARG A 83 -2.13 7.49 19.30
N MET A 84 -3.26 6.78 19.22
CA MET A 84 -4.60 7.34 19.05
C MET A 84 -5.39 7.43 20.37
N VAL A 85 -4.80 7.08 21.51
CA VAL A 85 -5.48 7.17 22.80
C VAL A 85 -5.73 8.65 23.11
N PRO A 86 -6.96 9.06 23.50
CA PRO A 86 -8.08 8.22 23.93
C PRO A 86 -9.10 7.81 22.85
N ILE A 87 -8.99 8.27 21.60
CA ILE A 87 -9.99 8.06 20.53
C ILE A 87 -10.24 6.56 20.26
N ASN A 88 -9.19 5.74 20.23
CA ASN A 88 -9.27 4.34 19.83
C ASN A 88 -9.54 3.36 21.00
N MET A 89 -9.96 3.85 22.16
CA MET A 89 -10.28 3.01 23.32
C MET A 89 -11.55 2.18 23.06
N ASP A 90 -12.57 2.81 22.48
CA ASP A 90 -13.88 2.18 22.25
C ASP A 90 -14.06 1.66 20.81
N LYS A 91 -13.13 2.02 19.90
CA LYS A 91 -13.20 1.67 18.47
C LYS A 91 -11.80 1.42 17.91
N PRO A 92 -11.55 0.31 17.20
CA PRO A 92 -10.24 0.07 16.59
C PRO A 92 -9.98 1.07 15.46
N LYS A 93 -8.70 1.39 15.22
CA LYS A 93 -8.26 2.41 14.24
C LYS A 93 -8.87 2.26 12.86
N GLY A 94 -8.94 1.03 12.33
CA GLY A 94 -9.50 0.77 11.00
C GLY A 94 -10.98 1.14 10.88
N LEU A 95 -11.69 1.30 12.00
CA LEU A 95 -13.08 1.71 12.03
C LEU A 95 -13.27 3.20 12.33
N LEU A 96 -12.20 4.01 12.39
CA LEU A 96 -12.35 5.47 12.45
C LEU A 96 -13.03 5.99 11.18
N THR A 97 -13.71 7.14 11.31
CA THR A 97 -14.42 7.80 10.22
C THR A 97 -13.74 9.10 9.83
N VAL A 98 -13.55 9.29 8.52
CA VAL A 98 -13.03 10.51 7.91
C VAL A 98 -14.00 10.94 6.83
N TYR A 99 -14.48 12.18 6.89
CA TYR A 99 -15.53 12.75 6.04
C TYR A 99 -16.79 11.87 5.98
N GLY A 100 -17.17 11.29 7.13
CA GLY A 100 -18.34 10.42 7.27
C GLY A 100 -18.17 8.99 6.75
N GLU A 101 -16.97 8.60 6.30
CA GLU A 101 -16.70 7.25 5.82
C GLU A 101 -15.73 6.50 6.74
N THR A 102 -16.10 5.28 7.14
CA THR A 102 -15.22 4.36 7.87
C THR A 102 -14.01 4.00 7.00
N LEU A 103 -12.78 4.14 7.53
CA LEU A 103 -11.53 3.93 6.80
C LEU A 103 -11.47 2.56 6.11
N ILE A 104 -11.65 1.47 6.87
CA ILE A 104 -11.58 0.11 6.31
C ILE A 104 -12.70 -0.16 5.29
N GLU A 105 -13.91 0.37 5.51
CA GLU A 105 -15.00 0.19 4.55
C GLU A 105 -14.72 0.94 3.24
N ARG A 106 -14.13 2.14 3.32
CA ARG A 106 -13.69 2.89 2.15
C ARG A 106 -12.63 2.10 1.36
N LEU A 107 -11.63 1.55 2.05
CA LEU A 107 -10.60 0.71 1.41
C LEU A 107 -11.21 -0.53 0.73
N ILE A 108 -12.16 -1.21 1.38
CA ILE A 108 -12.86 -2.37 0.81
C ILE A 108 -13.70 -1.96 -0.42
N ARG A 109 -14.45 -0.87 -0.34
CA ARG A 109 -15.22 -0.34 -1.49
C ARG A 109 -14.30 -0.01 -2.66
N GLN A 110 -13.16 0.63 -2.42
CA GLN A 110 -12.17 0.95 -3.45
C GLN A 110 -11.55 -0.31 -4.07
N LEU A 111 -11.29 -1.36 -3.29
CA LEU A 111 -10.86 -2.66 -3.83
C LEU A 111 -11.93 -3.30 -4.71
N HIS A 112 -13.20 -3.26 -4.28
CA HIS A 112 -14.33 -3.77 -5.07
C HIS A 112 -14.52 -3.02 -6.39
N GLU A 113 -14.34 -1.69 -6.41
CA GLU A 113 -14.41 -0.87 -7.63
C GLU A 113 -13.44 -1.30 -8.72
N VAL A 114 -12.27 -1.83 -8.35
CA VAL A 114 -11.27 -2.37 -9.30
C VAL A 114 -11.38 -3.89 -9.48
N GLY A 115 -12.47 -4.50 -9.01
CA GLY A 115 -12.79 -5.92 -9.22
C GLY A 115 -12.12 -6.89 -8.24
N ILE A 116 -11.59 -6.40 -7.11
CA ILE A 116 -10.90 -7.23 -6.12
C ILE A 116 -11.85 -7.50 -4.95
N THR A 117 -12.59 -8.60 -5.02
CA THR A 117 -13.56 -9.00 -3.97
C THR A 117 -12.98 -9.95 -2.93
N LYS A 118 -11.89 -10.66 -3.27
CA LYS A 118 -11.25 -11.59 -2.35
C LYS A 118 -10.36 -10.83 -1.37
N ILE A 119 -10.88 -10.53 -0.18
CA ILE A 119 -10.21 -9.68 0.80
C ILE A 119 -10.02 -10.44 2.12
N TYR A 120 -8.79 -10.46 2.61
CA TYR A 120 -8.42 -11.01 3.92
C TYR A 120 -8.16 -9.87 4.89
N VAL A 121 -8.90 -9.78 5.99
CA VAL A 121 -8.66 -8.77 7.03
C VAL A 121 -8.02 -9.45 8.24
N VAL A 122 -6.74 -9.13 8.49
CA VAL A 122 -6.01 -9.66 9.64
C VAL A 122 -6.34 -8.85 10.88
N VAL A 123 -7.12 -9.41 11.80
CA VAL A 123 -7.64 -8.75 12.99
C VAL A 123 -6.97 -9.28 14.26
N GLY A 124 -7.01 -8.48 15.33
CA GLY A 124 -6.39 -8.79 16.62
C GLY A 124 -7.12 -8.06 17.73
N TYR A 125 -6.69 -6.84 18.04
CA TYR A 125 -7.39 -5.96 18.97
C TYR A 125 -8.84 -5.72 18.52
N MET A 126 -9.81 -5.91 19.44
CA MET A 126 -11.26 -5.74 19.21
C MET A 126 -11.77 -6.44 17.94
N LYS A 127 -11.30 -7.66 17.66
CA LYS A 127 -11.64 -8.40 16.44
C LYS A 127 -13.15 -8.50 16.17
N GLU A 128 -13.97 -8.59 17.22
CA GLU A 128 -15.44 -8.71 17.15
C GLU A 128 -16.06 -7.50 16.44
N ALA A 129 -15.45 -6.32 16.57
CA ALA A 129 -15.92 -5.10 15.91
C ALA A 129 -15.84 -5.15 14.38
N TYR A 130 -15.08 -6.09 13.81
CA TYR A 130 -14.93 -6.27 12.36
C TYR A 130 -15.84 -7.36 11.79
N GLU A 131 -16.56 -8.14 12.60
CA GLU A 131 -17.37 -9.28 12.14
C GLU A 131 -18.44 -8.89 11.12
N PHE A 132 -19.01 -7.69 11.24
CA PHE A 132 -20.00 -7.16 10.29
C PHE A 132 -19.46 -7.07 8.85
N LEU A 133 -18.14 -6.96 8.67
CA LEU A 133 -17.54 -6.88 7.34
C LEU A 133 -17.72 -8.17 6.55
N ILE A 134 -17.86 -9.32 7.22
CA ILE A 134 -18.06 -10.62 6.58
C ILE A 134 -19.36 -10.58 5.77
N ASP A 135 -20.47 -10.22 6.42
CA ASP A 135 -21.78 -10.23 5.78
C ASP A 135 -21.99 -9.06 4.81
N GLN A 136 -21.44 -7.88 5.14
CA GLN A 136 -21.65 -6.66 4.34
C GLN A 136 -20.75 -6.57 3.11
N TYR A 137 -19.54 -7.14 3.18
CA TYR A 137 -18.52 -6.96 2.16
C TYR A 137 -17.85 -8.25 1.68
N ASP A 138 -18.27 -9.43 2.16
CA ASP A 138 -17.72 -10.73 1.73
C ASP A 138 -16.20 -10.86 1.99
N VAL A 139 -15.75 -10.37 3.14
CA VAL A 139 -14.33 -10.48 3.56
C VAL A 139 -14.08 -11.69 4.46
N GLU A 140 -12.86 -12.20 4.45
CA GLU A 140 -12.40 -13.26 5.36
C GLU A 140 -11.59 -12.66 6.53
N LEU A 141 -12.06 -12.84 7.76
CA LEU A 141 -11.32 -12.41 8.95
C LEU A 141 -10.28 -13.45 9.37
N VAL A 142 -9.03 -13.03 9.50
CA VAL A 142 -7.92 -13.87 9.98
C VAL A 142 -7.44 -13.36 11.33
N ILE A 143 -7.59 -14.17 12.38
CA ILE A 143 -7.29 -13.73 13.75
C ILE A 143 -5.80 -13.92 14.06
N ASN A 144 -5.08 -12.82 14.27
CA ASN A 144 -3.75 -12.83 14.88
C ASN A 144 -3.87 -12.74 16.41
N ARG A 145 -3.71 -13.87 17.11
CA ARG A 145 -3.73 -13.94 18.58
C ARG A 145 -2.49 -13.33 19.25
N GLU A 146 -1.42 -13.12 18.49
CA GLU A 146 -0.13 -12.64 18.99
C GLU A 146 0.01 -11.11 18.82
N TYR A 147 -1.07 -10.41 18.46
CA TYR A 147 -1.08 -8.97 18.17
C TYR A 147 -0.56 -8.08 19.31
N ALA A 148 -0.67 -8.54 20.56
CA ALA A 148 -0.26 -7.78 21.74
C ALA A 148 1.24 -7.88 22.02
N THR A 149 1.91 -8.91 21.50
CA THR A 149 3.33 -9.19 21.80
C THR A 149 4.22 -9.15 20.57
N LYS A 150 3.64 -9.15 19.36
CA LYS A 150 4.36 -9.19 18.10
C LYS A 150 3.83 -8.15 17.11
N ASN A 151 4.74 -7.57 16.34
CA ASN A 151 4.45 -6.50 15.38
C ASN A 151 3.91 -7.07 14.04
N ASN A 152 3.58 -6.20 13.08
CA ASN A 152 2.78 -6.52 11.89
C ASN A 152 3.41 -7.54 10.93
N LEU A 153 4.72 -7.84 11.04
CA LEU A 153 5.36 -8.95 10.32
C LEU A 153 4.64 -10.28 10.60
N HIS A 154 4.27 -10.52 11.86
CA HIS A 154 3.60 -11.75 12.27
C HIS A 154 2.14 -11.78 11.82
N SER A 155 1.49 -10.61 11.75
CA SER A 155 0.16 -10.47 11.14
C SER A 155 0.17 -10.88 9.67
N LEU A 156 1.12 -10.35 8.88
CA LEU A 156 1.23 -10.71 7.46
C LEU A 156 1.67 -12.17 7.27
N ALA A 157 2.53 -12.70 8.14
CA ALA A 157 2.97 -14.10 8.06
C ALA A 157 1.81 -15.12 8.16
N LYS A 158 0.76 -14.82 8.94
CA LYS A 158 -0.45 -15.68 9.05
C LYS A 158 -1.18 -15.86 7.72
N VAL A 159 -1.10 -14.86 6.84
CA VAL A 159 -1.76 -14.83 5.52
C VAL A 159 -0.75 -14.91 4.37
N SER A 160 0.48 -15.37 4.65
CA SER A 160 1.57 -15.46 3.65
C SER A 160 1.26 -16.37 2.46
N ASN A 161 0.29 -17.28 2.58
CA ASN A 161 -0.22 -18.09 1.47
C ASN A 161 -1.06 -17.28 0.45
N HIS A 162 -1.43 -16.04 0.79
CA HIS A 162 -2.30 -15.16 0.00
C HIS A 162 -1.55 -13.96 -0.60
N LEU A 163 -0.22 -14.06 -0.75
CA LEU A 163 0.61 -12.98 -1.31
C LEU A 163 0.66 -12.93 -2.85
N ASP A 164 0.20 -13.97 -3.54
CA ASP A 164 0.22 -14.02 -5.01
C ASP A 164 -0.75 -13.01 -5.61
N CYS A 165 -0.21 -12.04 -6.37
CA CYS A 165 -0.97 -10.99 -7.04
C CYS A 165 -1.92 -10.26 -6.09
N SER A 166 -1.39 -9.85 -4.94
CA SER A 166 -2.18 -9.29 -3.85
C SER A 166 -1.77 -7.87 -3.46
N TYR A 167 -2.76 -7.06 -3.07
CA TYR A 167 -2.48 -5.84 -2.31
C TYR A 167 -2.26 -6.16 -0.83
N ILE A 168 -1.32 -5.47 -0.20
CA ILE A 168 -1.13 -5.40 1.26
C ILE A 168 -1.45 -3.97 1.68
N VAL A 169 -2.39 -3.80 2.62
CA VAL A 169 -3.01 -2.51 2.91
C VAL A 169 -3.10 -2.31 4.43
N PRO A 170 -2.50 -1.26 5.01
CA PRO A 170 -2.81 -0.83 6.37
C PRO A 170 -4.27 -0.38 6.50
N CYS A 171 -4.92 -0.70 7.62
CA CYS A 171 -6.34 -0.35 7.81
C CYS A 171 -6.60 1.14 8.10
N ASP A 172 -5.56 1.93 8.39
CA ASP A 172 -5.61 3.31 8.87
C ASP A 172 -5.21 4.33 7.80
N ILE A 173 -5.42 4.01 6.52
CA ILE A 173 -5.14 4.91 5.40
C ILE A 173 -6.43 5.50 4.84
N TRP A 174 -6.43 6.82 4.67
CA TRP A 174 -7.39 7.52 3.84
C TRP A 174 -6.74 7.97 2.54
N SER A 175 -7.36 7.66 1.40
CA SER A 175 -6.91 8.10 0.08
C SER A 175 -8.03 8.84 -0.64
N ARG A 176 -7.72 10.03 -1.19
CA ARG A 176 -8.65 10.90 -1.91
C ARG A 176 -9.22 10.21 -3.15
N SER A 177 -8.35 9.60 -3.95
CA SER A 177 -8.71 8.78 -5.11
C SER A 177 -8.48 7.30 -4.80
N ASN A 178 -9.05 6.41 -5.63
CA ASN A 178 -8.84 4.98 -5.48
C ASN A 178 -7.35 4.64 -5.72
N PRO A 179 -6.60 4.12 -4.73
CA PRO A 179 -5.18 3.85 -4.86
C PRO A 179 -4.89 2.53 -5.58
N PHE A 180 -5.91 1.69 -5.81
CA PHE A 180 -5.81 0.38 -6.42
C PHE A 180 -6.02 0.46 -7.94
N SER A 181 -5.57 -0.55 -8.68
CA SER A 181 -5.79 -0.66 -10.12
C SER A 181 -6.24 -2.07 -10.49
N MET A 182 -6.96 -2.16 -11.62
CA MET A 182 -7.26 -3.42 -12.27
C MET A 182 -6.03 -4.10 -12.88
N TYR A 183 -4.93 -3.36 -13.09
CA TYR A 183 -3.74 -3.82 -13.79
C TYR A 183 -2.47 -3.39 -13.09
N GLU A 184 -1.64 -4.38 -12.74
CA GLU A 184 -0.31 -4.17 -12.17
C GLU A 184 0.64 -5.17 -12.84
N CYS A 185 1.88 -4.77 -13.14
CA CYS A 185 2.89 -5.70 -13.69
C CYS A 185 4.00 -6.00 -12.68
N ASN A 186 4.58 -4.96 -12.08
CA ASN A 186 5.65 -5.08 -11.09
C ASN A 186 5.11 -4.86 -9.68
N SER A 187 5.74 -5.53 -8.71
CA SER A 187 5.52 -5.25 -7.30
C SER A 187 5.99 -3.84 -6.96
N TRP A 188 5.30 -3.18 -6.02
CA TRP A 188 5.67 -1.86 -5.56
C TRP A 188 5.22 -1.60 -4.13
N TYR A 189 5.87 -0.64 -3.47
CA TYR A 189 5.49 -0.09 -2.18
C TYR A 189 5.16 1.41 -2.32
N MET A 190 4.10 1.87 -1.67
CA MET A 190 3.62 3.24 -1.78
C MET A 190 4.46 4.20 -0.94
N MET A 191 4.98 5.23 -1.60
CA MET A 191 5.79 6.29 -1.02
C MET A 191 5.13 7.65 -1.34
N SER A 192 5.21 8.59 -0.41
CA SER A 192 4.78 9.97 -0.62
C SER A 192 5.91 10.84 -1.15
N ASP A 193 5.57 11.85 -1.95
CA ASP A 193 6.47 12.90 -2.40
C ASP A 193 6.88 13.88 -1.29
N LEU A 194 6.29 13.78 -0.09
CA LEU A 194 6.79 14.47 1.09
C LEU A 194 8.23 14.04 1.36
N SER A 195 9.14 15.01 1.27
CA SER A 195 10.56 14.80 1.53
C SER A 195 11.03 15.53 2.78
N ASN A 196 11.87 14.87 3.59
CA ASN A 196 12.54 15.53 4.71
C ASN A 196 13.94 14.95 4.97
N SER A 197 14.72 15.64 5.79
CA SER A 197 16.11 15.27 6.10
C SER A 197 16.25 14.18 7.17
N THR A 198 15.18 13.73 7.83
CA THR A 198 15.22 12.71 8.89
C THR A 198 14.84 11.31 8.39
N LEU A 199 14.07 11.22 7.29
CA LEU A 199 13.66 9.98 6.66
C LEU A 199 14.83 9.29 5.94
N GLU A 200 14.92 7.96 6.05
CA GLU A 200 16.08 7.18 5.58
C GLU A 200 15.93 6.58 4.17
N LEU A 201 14.69 6.43 3.68
CA LEU A 201 14.41 5.86 2.37
C LEU A 201 14.11 6.94 1.35
N ARG A 202 14.51 6.75 0.10
CA ARG A 202 14.28 7.67 -1.02
C ARG A 202 13.87 6.91 -2.27
N VAL A 203 12.99 7.51 -3.06
CA VAL A 203 12.65 7.04 -4.40
C VAL A 203 13.57 7.70 -5.44
N ASN A 204 14.25 6.90 -6.25
CA ASN A 204 15.09 7.41 -7.35
C ASN A 204 14.27 7.64 -8.64
N LYS A 205 14.92 8.15 -9.70
CA LYS A 205 14.27 8.43 -11.00
C LYS A 205 13.79 7.18 -11.76
N GLN A 206 14.21 6.00 -11.32
CA GLN A 206 13.80 4.70 -11.86
C GLN A 206 12.71 4.05 -11.00
N PHE A 207 12.17 4.76 -10.00
CA PHE A 207 11.21 4.26 -9.02
C PHE A 207 11.76 3.19 -8.07
N HIS A 208 13.07 3.00 -7.94
CA HIS A 208 13.61 2.13 -6.89
C HIS A 208 13.61 2.84 -5.54
N ILE A 209 13.33 2.10 -4.47
CA ILE A 209 13.42 2.56 -3.08
C ILE A 209 14.81 2.19 -2.55
N ILE A 210 15.59 3.20 -2.19
CA ILE A 210 16.98 3.06 -1.75
C ILE A 210 17.20 3.82 -0.43
N LEU A 211 18.23 3.44 0.33
CA LEU A 211 18.73 4.26 1.42
C LEU A 211 19.22 5.61 0.87
N LYS A 212 18.83 6.70 1.51
CA LYS A 212 19.28 8.03 1.11
C LYS A 212 20.78 8.20 1.41
N ASP A 213 21.42 9.05 0.62
CA ASP A 213 22.72 9.61 1.01
C ASP A 213 22.53 10.83 1.92
N LYS A 214 23.63 11.34 2.50
CA LYS A 214 23.58 12.52 3.37
C LYS A 214 23.19 13.83 2.66
N ARG A 215 23.13 13.84 1.32
CA ARG A 215 22.92 15.05 0.50
C ARG A 215 21.49 15.19 0.02
N ASN A 216 20.69 14.12 0.11
CA ASN A 216 19.32 14.09 -0.37
C ASN A 216 18.35 13.88 0.78
N GLU A 217 17.12 14.36 0.58
CA GLU A 217 16.01 14.10 1.48
C GLU A 217 15.41 12.72 1.21
N GLY A 218 14.81 12.13 2.25
CA GLY A 218 14.08 10.87 2.17
C GLY A 218 12.59 11.10 1.96
N ASN A 219 11.92 10.15 1.34
CA ASN A 219 10.47 10.10 1.09
C ASN A 219 9.75 9.39 2.24
N CYS A 220 8.50 9.80 2.51
CA CYS A 220 7.68 9.15 3.54
C CYS A 220 7.08 7.84 3.03
N SER A 221 7.11 6.80 3.88
CA SER A 221 6.48 5.50 3.63
C SER A 221 5.00 5.56 3.99
N ILE A 222 4.11 5.07 3.11
CA ILE A 222 2.65 5.08 3.35
C ILE A 222 2.10 3.70 3.73
N GLY A 223 2.64 2.61 3.17
CA GLY A 223 2.32 1.24 3.59
C GLY A 223 1.47 0.41 2.63
N ILE A 224 0.72 1.01 1.70
CA ILE A 224 0.06 0.22 0.64
C ILE A 224 1.12 -0.39 -0.27
N SER A 225 0.99 -1.67 -0.59
CA SER A 225 1.90 -2.36 -1.50
C SER A 225 1.15 -3.32 -2.41
N TYR A 226 1.64 -3.49 -3.63
CA TYR A 226 1.24 -4.57 -4.52
C TYR A 226 2.37 -5.59 -4.66
N ILE A 227 2.05 -6.88 -4.56
CA ILE A 227 3.00 -7.98 -4.74
C ILE A 227 2.55 -8.83 -5.93
N ASN A 228 3.39 -8.87 -6.97
CA ASN A 228 3.12 -9.61 -8.19
C ASN A 228 3.41 -11.12 -8.04
N HIS A 229 3.18 -11.88 -9.11
CA HIS A 229 3.34 -13.33 -9.09
C HIS A 229 4.77 -13.79 -8.78
N SER A 230 5.76 -13.13 -9.38
CA SER A 230 7.16 -13.51 -9.23
C SER A 230 7.71 -13.25 -7.83
N ASP A 231 7.32 -12.13 -7.20
CA ASP A 231 7.85 -11.74 -5.89
C ASP A 231 7.10 -12.40 -4.72
N ALA A 232 5.85 -12.83 -4.93
CA ALA A 232 5.03 -13.43 -3.89
C ALA A 232 5.70 -14.64 -3.22
N LYS A 233 6.32 -15.52 -4.00
CA LYS A 233 7.02 -16.70 -3.47
C LYS A 233 8.22 -16.29 -2.61
N TRP A 234 9.03 -15.35 -3.09
CA TRP A 234 10.19 -14.85 -2.36
C TRP A 234 9.78 -14.18 -1.05
N LEU A 235 8.76 -13.31 -1.09
CA LEU A 235 8.29 -12.58 0.08
C LEU A 235 7.71 -13.56 1.11
N LYS A 236 6.94 -14.57 0.67
CA LYS A 236 6.43 -15.64 1.52
C LYS A 236 7.55 -16.38 2.26
N GLU A 237 8.54 -16.88 1.52
CA GLU A 237 9.67 -17.64 2.10
C GLU A 237 10.43 -16.80 3.13
N ARG A 238 10.64 -15.51 2.83
CA ARG A 238 11.31 -14.58 3.73
C ARG A 238 10.49 -14.26 4.97
N LEU A 239 9.19 -13.97 4.83
CA LEU A 239 8.27 -13.72 5.94
C LEU A 239 8.23 -14.90 6.90
N VAL A 240 8.04 -16.12 6.39
CA VAL A 240 8.00 -17.33 7.21
C VAL A 240 9.33 -17.53 7.95
N SER A 241 10.46 -17.39 7.25
CA SER A 241 11.79 -17.54 7.89
C SER A 241 12.10 -16.47 8.93
N MET A 242 11.56 -15.26 8.78
CA MET A 242 11.73 -14.19 9.77
C MET A 242 10.80 -14.39 10.97
N ALA A 243 9.53 -14.77 10.74
CA ALA A 243 8.54 -14.98 11.80
C ALA A 243 8.92 -16.11 12.78
N GLU A 244 9.72 -17.09 12.36
CA GLU A 244 10.22 -18.17 13.23
C GLU A 244 11.28 -17.72 14.25
N LYS A 245 11.87 -16.53 14.08
CA LYS A 245 12.99 -16.07 14.90
C LYS A 245 12.55 -14.92 15.80
N THR A 246 12.66 -15.11 17.11
CA THR A 246 12.24 -14.13 18.14
C THR A 246 12.88 -12.75 17.99
N ARG A 247 14.07 -12.64 17.38
CA ARG A 247 14.70 -11.35 17.07
C ARG A 247 13.87 -10.44 16.16
N TYR A 248 12.91 -11.01 15.43
CA TYR A 248 11.98 -10.29 14.54
C TYR A 248 10.57 -10.16 15.14
N ASP A 249 10.38 -10.41 16.44
CA ASP A 249 9.07 -10.26 17.09
C ASP A 249 8.55 -8.81 17.01
N ASN A 250 9.44 -7.83 17.04
CA ASN A 250 9.10 -6.40 16.93
C ASN A 250 9.24 -5.83 15.51
N SER A 251 9.55 -6.66 14.52
CA SER A 251 9.80 -6.21 13.15
C SER A 251 8.52 -5.86 12.39
N PHE A 252 8.67 -4.87 11.52
CA PHE A 252 7.67 -4.54 10.53
C PHE A 252 7.79 -5.51 9.34
N TRP A 253 6.70 -5.81 8.61
CA TRP A 253 6.77 -6.70 7.46
C TRP A 253 7.62 -6.10 6.33
N GLU A 254 7.69 -4.77 6.27
CA GLU A 254 8.55 -3.97 5.40
C GLU A 254 10.04 -4.34 5.56
N ASP A 255 10.46 -4.85 6.74
CA ASP A 255 11.82 -5.36 6.96
C ASP A 255 12.16 -6.54 6.02
N CYS A 256 11.14 -7.28 5.56
CA CYS A 256 11.30 -8.33 4.55
C CYS A 256 11.64 -7.77 3.17
N LEU A 257 11.31 -6.52 2.87
CA LEU A 257 11.54 -5.93 1.55
C LEU A 257 13.02 -5.58 1.31
N PHE A 258 13.80 -5.36 2.36
CA PHE A 258 15.19 -4.94 2.23
C PHE A 258 16.08 -5.98 1.53
N GLU A 259 16.74 -5.60 0.44
CA GLU A 259 17.76 -6.38 -0.24
C GLU A 259 18.99 -5.49 -0.49
N GLY A 260 20.00 -5.60 0.37
CA GLY A 260 21.14 -4.68 0.37
C GLY A 260 20.77 -3.30 0.94
N GLU A 261 21.01 -2.24 0.16
CA GLU A 261 20.81 -0.84 0.57
C GLU A 261 19.46 -0.26 0.09
N GLY A 262 18.42 -1.08 -0.03
CA GLY A 262 17.12 -0.64 -0.51
C GLY A 262 16.08 -1.77 -0.50
N TYR A 263 14.91 -1.50 -1.05
CA TYR A 263 13.88 -2.55 -1.22
C TYR A 263 14.11 -3.31 -2.52
N ARG A 264 13.73 -4.59 -2.51
CA ARG A 264 13.67 -5.42 -3.72
C ARG A 264 12.63 -4.91 -4.72
N ILE A 265 11.52 -4.37 -4.22
CA ILE A 265 10.38 -3.92 -5.03
C ILE A 265 10.43 -2.40 -5.27
N GLY A 266 9.78 -1.96 -6.34
CA GLY A 266 9.75 -0.56 -6.76
C GLY A 266 8.84 0.32 -5.90
N ALA A 267 8.70 1.57 -6.32
CA ALA A 267 7.86 2.58 -5.67
C ALA A 267 6.62 2.93 -6.50
N LYS A 268 5.51 3.13 -5.81
CA LYS A 268 4.39 3.95 -6.28
C LYS A 268 4.44 5.29 -5.56
N LEU A 269 4.93 6.31 -6.26
CA LEU A 269 5.01 7.66 -5.71
C LEU A 269 3.65 8.35 -5.82
N VAL A 270 3.15 8.87 -4.71
CA VAL A 270 1.89 9.62 -4.62
C VAL A 270 2.13 11.01 -4.04
N ARG A 271 1.20 11.93 -4.27
CA ARG A 271 1.25 13.25 -3.62
C ARG A 271 0.83 13.11 -2.17
N HIS A 272 1.56 13.73 -1.25
CA HIS A 272 1.21 13.75 0.17
C HIS A 272 -0.24 14.18 0.40
N GLU A 273 -0.72 15.21 -0.31
CA GLU A 273 -2.06 15.77 -0.12
C GLU A 273 -3.20 14.78 -0.45
N ASP A 274 -2.90 13.72 -1.19
CA ASP A 274 -3.88 12.76 -1.70
C ASP A 274 -4.01 11.50 -0.85
N VAL A 275 -3.01 11.18 -0.01
CA VAL A 275 -3.00 9.96 0.82
C VAL A 275 -2.46 10.25 2.21
N HIS A 276 -3.24 9.92 3.22
CA HIS A 276 -2.98 10.22 4.63
C HIS A 276 -3.07 8.96 5.49
N GLU A 277 -2.03 8.72 6.29
CA GLU A 277 -2.05 7.68 7.31
C GLU A 277 -2.53 8.31 8.63
N ILE A 278 -3.62 7.79 9.20
CA ILE A 278 -4.25 8.33 10.40
C ILE A 278 -3.66 7.65 11.62
N ASN A 279 -2.57 8.23 12.13
CA ASN A 279 -1.76 7.62 13.18
C ASN A 279 -1.91 8.29 14.55
N THR A 280 -2.28 9.56 14.56
CA THR A 280 -2.42 10.41 15.74
C THR A 280 -3.74 11.18 15.74
N TYR A 281 -4.10 11.72 16.91
CA TYR A 281 -5.25 12.61 17.04
C TYR A 281 -5.12 13.82 16.11
N GLU A 282 -3.91 14.38 16.01
CA GLU A 282 -3.57 15.50 15.15
C GLU A 282 -3.78 15.15 13.68
N ASP A 283 -3.35 13.97 13.21
CA ASP A 283 -3.58 13.55 11.82
C ASP A 283 -5.08 13.53 11.49
N LEU A 284 -5.91 12.99 12.40
CA LEU A 284 -7.36 12.94 12.22
C LEU A 284 -8.00 14.33 12.21
N ARG A 285 -7.56 15.23 13.11
CA ARG A 285 -8.07 16.60 13.16
C ARG A 285 -7.64 17.41 11.94
N ASP A 286 -6.42 17.24 11.48
CA ASP A 286 -5.86 18.00 10.35
C ASP A 286 -6.54 17.59 9.04
N ILE A 287 -6.97 16.33 8.91
CA ILE A 287 -7.76 15.88 7.76
C ILE A 287 -9.25 16.21 7.90
N ASP A 288 -9.87 15.97 9.06
CA ASP A 288 -11.31 16.12 9.27
C ASP A 288 -11.61 16.62 10.69
N GLU A 289 -11.55 17.93 10.88
CA GLU A 289 -11.79 18.58 12.18
C GLU A 289 -13.20 18.35 12.73
N GLU A 290 -14.15 18.00 11.87
CA GLU A 290 -15.55 17.77 12.24
C GLU A 290 -15.87 16.31 12.54
N SER A 291 -14.89 15.41 12.40
CA SER A 291 -15.05 13.97 12.63
C SER A 291 -15.70 13.70 13.99
N GLU A 292 -16.73 12.86 14.00
CA GLU A 292 -17.41 12.44 15.23
C GLU A 292 -16.45 11.75 16.21
N ASN A 293 -15.36 11.17 15.70
CA ASN A 293 -14.33 10.53 16.53
C ASN A 293 -13.54 11.53 17.38
N LEU A 294 -13.54 12.83 17.04
CA LEU A 294 -12.93 13.89 17.86
C LEU A 294 -13.87 14.31 19.01
N LYS A 295 -15.16 13.99 18.93
CA LYS A 295 -16.20 14.35 19.89
C LYS A 295 -16.43 13.19 20.87
N SER A 296 -15.42 12.86 21.68
CA SER A 296 -15.50 11.80 22.69
C SER A 296 -15.74 12.37 24.09
N ASP A 297 -16.65 11.77 24.86
CA ASP A 297 -16.88 12.08 26.28
C ASP A 297 -15.58 12.00 27.10
N THR A 298 -14.70 11.06 26.76
CA THR A 298 -13.38 10.91 27.39
C THR A 298 -12.52 12.16 27.16
N ILE A 299 -12.54 12.72 25.95
CA ILE A 299 -11.81 13.94 25.60
C ILE A 299 -12.41 15.14 26.34
N ALA A 300 -13.74 15.23 26.42
CA ALA A 300 -14.41 16.27 27.20
C ALA A 300 -14.05 16.19 28.69
N VAL A 301 -13.98 14.98 29.26
CA VAL A 301 -13.56 14.78 30.66
C VAL A 301 -12.09 15.19 30.85
N ILE A 302 -11.20 14.83 29.93
CA ILE A 302 -9.78 15.22 29.99
C ILE A 302 -9.63 16.74 29.85
N ALA A 303 -10.32 17.36 28.91
CA ALA A 303 -10.32 18.81 28.67
C ALA A 303 -10.78 19.57 29.93
N ASN A 304 -11.88 19.11 30.53
CA ASN A 304 -12.39 19.65 31.80
C ASN A 304 -11.40 19.48 32.95
N ALA A 305 -10.76 18.32 33.07
CA ALA A 305 -9.79 18.04 34.13
C ALA A 305 -8.49 18.84 33.98
N LEU A 306 -8.08 19.14 32.75
CA LEU A 306 -6.88 19.89 32.42
C LEU A 306 -7.11 21.40 32.26
N HIS A 307 -8.36 21.86 32.38
CA HIS A 307 -8.77 23.26 32.17
C HIS A 307 -8.36 23.83 30.80
N VAL A 308 -8.48 23.00 29.76
CA VAL A 308 -8.22 23.38 28.36
C VAL A 308 -9.50 23.22 27.55
N SER A 309 -9.70 24.10 26.56
CA SER A 309 -10.84 24.09 25.63
C SER A 309 -10.43 23.56 24.28
#